data_AF-A0A543L2M9-F1
#
_entry.id   AF-A0A543L2M9-F1
#
_cell.length_a   1.000
_cell.length_b   1.000
_cell.length_c   1.000
_cell.angle_alpha   90.00
_cell.angle_beta   90.00
_cell.angle_gamma   90.00
#
_symmetry.space_group_name_H-M   'P 1'
#
loop_
_entity.id
_entity.type
_entity.pdbx_description
1 polymer ?
#
loop_
_entity_poly.entity_id
_entity_poly.type
_entity_poly.pdbx_seq_one_letter_code
_entity_poly.pdbx_strand_id
1 'polypeptide(L)'
;MESVSISQGAAHAFGVAFPPLFHSLLYWGFASLVVHVCQRLVEHTAFSLDPSSRRISASNASLCIGCIVWALDVVGLFMYGELFHVALELVPALGSLLVMVFSARVTIPTLSTSTSVRNLLPAGLLLALGMMAGHFLLARSYVAHFSEVNVLAIALSIATAAGVACYTAIRHRAGKMSALTQRYAPQNWRDNLISGGAILVLHWLLVNCFPLQKPTTSNPDNGMALLAVLLVITFALAVDQFRNIRSDQVRQQLQRLGLSLMRVAPAHQKPPEHDVHLSLIADHLPRLLNRGSLTLHFQPIVNLHAPQVHYEALLRLNDPLQGPLSPDAFFLVCELQGKTSQVDRLVLANALDAAESWAAQGMQHSKVCVNVAPVTLLEPDFAQWLGAKLQRRGLPWGTLQLEMTEHAIIACGAHMVQAINDLRMLGVGVFMDDFGAGYSSLGVLADLPISGIKCDRLFVRQLQQDPRRQSLLRHVVRLARDLQLEVVVEGVETEQELQSVLEIGIGNVQGYFFSKAMPPEAVPQWHKAYRPAEITVLPPHPATAASPFLAAPAPMPL
;
A
#
# COMPACT_ATOMS: atom_id res chain seq x y z
N MET A 1 4.32 40.32 -52.68
CA MET A 1 3.79 39.57 -51.52
C MET A 1 4.98 38.89 -50.87
N GLU A 2 5.67 39.60 -50.00
CA GLU A 2 6.79 39.05 -49.23
C GLU A 2 6.25 38.15 -48.13
N SER A 3 6.75 36.93 -48.09
CA SER A 3 6.57 35.97 -47.01
C SER A 3 7.27 36.49 -45.76
N VAL A 4 6.51 37.18 -44.90
CA VAL A 4 6.92 37.49 -43.53
C VAL A 4 7.09 36.15 -42.81
N SER A 5 8.35 35.75 -42.60
CA SER A 5 8.68 34.59 -41.77
C SER A 5 8.14 34.82 -40.36
N ILE A 6 7.50 33.82 -39.77
CA ILE A 6 7.01 33.82 -38.37
C ILE A 6 8.16 34.19 -37.38
N SER A 7 9.42 33.98 -37.77
CA SER A 7 10.60 34.39 -37.00
C SER A 7 10.82 35.91 -36.93
N GLN A 8 10.42 36.69 -37.93
CA GLN A 8 10.60 38.15 -37.95
C GLN A 8 9.54 38.89 -37.11
N GLY A 9 8.32 38.36 -37.01
CA GLY A 9 7.28 38.91 -36.15
C GLY A 9 7.54 38.68 -34.65
N ALA A 10 8.12 37.53 -34.29
CA ALA A 10 8.50 37.23 -32.90
C ALA A 10 9.71 38.07 -32.43
N ALA A 11 10.63 38.41 -33.34
CA ALA A 11 11.80 39.23 -33.02
C ALA A 11 11.46 40.69 -32.65
N HIS A 12 10.27 41.18 -32.99
CA HIS A 12 9.79 42.51 -32.57
C HIS A 12 9.11 42.52 -31.20
N ALA A 13 8.68 41.36 -30.68
CA ALA A 13 7.93 41.26 -29.42
C ALA A 13 8.81 40.90 -28.20
N PHE A 14 10.03 40.40 -28.43
CA PHE A 14 10.96 39.93 -27.38
C PHE A 14 12.34 40.55 -27.58
N GLY A 15 12.86 41.24 -26.56
CA GLY A 15 14.10 42.01 -26.62
C GLY A 15 15.38 41.18 -26.55
N VAL A 16 15.30 39.94 -26.08
CA VAL A 16 16.43 39.02 -25.93
C VAL A 16 16.27 37.84 -26.88
N ALA A 17 17.25 37.66 -27.77
CA ALA A 17 17.28 36.55 -28.71
C ALA A 17 17.31 35.19 -27.98
N PHE A 18 16.83 34.15 -28.67
CA PHE A 18 16.91 32.80 -28.14
C PHE A 18 18.38 32.36 -27.96
N PRO A 19 18.73 31.64 -26.89
CA PRO A 19 20.12 31.30 -26.60
C PRO A 19 20.75 30.39 -27.66
N PRO A 20 22.09 30.40 -27.80
CA PRO A 20 22.79 29.61 -28.81
C PRO A 20 22.45 28.12 -28.72
N LEU A 21 22.40 27.43 -29.87
CA LEU A 21 21.94 26.04 -29.96
C LEU A 21 22.65 25.10 -28.98
N PHE A 22 23.96 25.23 -28.84
CA PHE A 22 24.76 24.38 -27.94
C PHE A 22 24.35 24.55 -26.47
N HIS A 23 24.26 25.80 -25.98
CA HIS A 23 23.82 26.11 -24.62
C HIS A 23 22.37 25.66 -24.39
N SER A 24 21.50 25.85 -25.38
CA SER A 24 20.10 25.41 -25.38
C SER A 24 19.97 23.89 -25.26
N LEU A 25 20.77 23.11 -25.99
CA LEU A 25 20.77 21.64 -25.89
C LEU A 25 21.29 21.15 -24.54
N LEU A 26 22.35 21.78 -24.01
CA LEU A 26 22.91 21.44 -22.70
C LEU A 26 21.91 21.72 -21.57
N TYR A 27 21.31 22.91 -21.57
CA TYR A 27 20.30 23.29 -20.59
C TYR A 27 19.05 22.43 -20.71
N TRP A 28 18.62 22.08 -21.92
CA TRP A 28 17.50 21.17 -22.13
C TRP A 28 17.75 19.79 -21.50
N GLY A 29 18.95 19.22 -21.73
CA GLY A 29 19.35 17.95 -21.11
C GLY A 29 19.35 18.03 -19.59
N PHE A 30 19.92 19.11 -19.03
CA PHE A 30 19.96 19.34 -17.58
C PHE A 30 18.56 19.55 -16.98
N ALA A 31 17.72 20.38 -17.59
CA ALA A 31 16.33 20.61 -17.18
C ALA A 31 15.52 19.31 -17.21
N SER A 32 15.73 18.46 -18.23
CA SER A 32 15.08 17.15 -18.33
C SER A 32 15.51 16.21 -17.20
N LEU A 33 16.79 16.24 -16.81
CA LEU A 33 17.29 15.49 -15.65
C LEU A 33 16.71 16.03 -14.34
N VAL A 34 16.61 17.35 -14.18
CA VAL A 34 15.98 17.98 -13.01
C VAL A 34 14.52 17.56 -12.89
N VAL A 35 13.75 17.58 -13.98
CA VAL A 35 12.37 17.07 -13.99
C VAL A 35 12.33 15.61 -13.52
N HIS A 36 13.25 14.77 -14.01
CA HIS A 36 13.33 13.38 -13.57
C HIS A 36 13.58 13.25 -12.07
N VAL A 37 14.51 14.02 -11.50
CA VAL A 37 14.83 14.00 -10.07
C VAL A 37 13.66 14.51 -9.23
N CYS A 38 13.08 15.65 -9.59
CA CYS A 38 11.90 16.21 -8.90
C CYS A 38 10.73 15.23 -8.93
N GLN A 39 10.51 14.56 -10.06
CA GLN A 39 9.48 13.53 -10.16
C GLN A 39 9.76 12.35 -9.23
N ARG A 40 11.01 11.85 -9.17
CA ARG A 40 11.39 10.76 -8.24
C ARG A 40 11.19 11.14 -6.78
N LEU A 41 11.49 12.39 -6.42
CA LEU A 41 11.23 12.90 -5.07
C LEU A 41 9.73 12.89 -4.75
N VAL A 42 8.88 13.36 -5.67
CA VAL A 42 7.42 13.34 -5.50
C VAL A 42 6.89 11.91 -5.39
N GLU A 43 7.30 11.02 -6.29
CA GLU A 43 6.93 9.59 -6.28
C GLU A 43 7.23 8.96 -4.93
N HIS A 44 8.44 9.19 -4.39
CA HIS A 44 8.82 8.62 -3.11
C HIS A 44 7.89 9.06 -1.97
N THR A 45 7.53 10.34 -1.93
CA THR A 45 6.61 10.84 -0.88
C THR A 45 5.19 10.30 -1.05
N ALA A 46 4.73 10.09 -2.28
CA ALA A 46 3.37 9.66 -2.58
C ALA A 46 3.07 8.21 -2.14
N PHE A 47 4.10 7.37 -1.96
CA PHE A 47 3.96 5.96 -1.59
C PHE A 47 4.04 5.68 -0.08
N SER A 48 4.23 6.70 0.77
CA SER A 48 4.17 6.51 2.23
C SER A 48 2.76 6.12 2.69
N LEU A 49 2.66 5.02 3.43
CA LEU A 49 1.38 4.44 3.89
C LEU A 49 0.80 5.18 5.11
N ASP A 50 1.66 5.73 5.96
CA ASP A 50 1.25 6.58 7.09
C ASP A 50 1.01 8.03 6.62
N PRO A 51 -0.19 8.62 6.86
CA PRO A 51 -0.49 10.01 6.56
C PRO A 51 0.44 11.03 7.24
N SER A 52 0.93 10.74 8.45
CA SER A 52 1.76 11.67 9.22
C SER A 52 3.18 11.73 8.63
N SER A 53 3.77 10.56 8.39
CA SER A 53 5.04 10.40 7.67
C SER A 53 4.95 10.95 6.24
N ARG A 54 3.81 10.75 5.55
CA ARG A 54 3.58 11.31 4.21
C ARG A 54 3.66 12.83 4.19
N ARG A 55 3.06 13.52 5.17
CA ARG A 55 3.13 15.00 5.26
C ARG A 55 4.54 15.49 5.54
N ILE A 56 5.28 14.82 6.43
CA ILE A 56 6.65 15.18 6.77
C ILE A 56 7.57 14.96 5.56
N SER A 57 7.45 13.81 4.91
CA SER A 57 8.21 13.47 3.71
C SER A 57 7.90 14.43 2.54
N ALA A 58 6.61 14.76 2.31
CA ALA A 58 6.19 15.76 1.33
C ALA A 58 6.74 17.17 1.64
N SER A 59 6.78 17.57 2.92
CA SER A 59 7.37 18.84 3.35
C SER A 59 8.88 18.90 3.09
N ASN A 60 9.59 17.78 3.26
CA ASN A 60 11.02 17.69 2.97
C ASN A 60 11.30 17.67 1.46
N ALA A 61 10.53 16.88 0.69
CA ALA A 61 10.66 16.85 -0.76
C ALA A 61 10.35 18.20 -1.41
N SER A 62 9.33 18.91 -0.92
CA SER A 62 9.01 20.25 -1.42
C SER A 62 10.12 21.27 -1.15
N LEU A 63 10.83 21.16 -0.03
CA LEU A 63 12.03 21.97 0.23
C LEU A 63 13.14 21.67 -0.79
N CYS A 64 13.43 20.40 -1.05
CA CYS A 64 14.42 20.01 -2.07
C CYS A 64 14.04 20.49 -3.46
N ILE A 65 12.79 20.30 -3.86
CA ILE A 65 12.29 20.73 -5.17
C ILE A 65 12.44 22.26 -5.30
N GLY A 66 12.12 23.03 -4.27
CA GLY A 66 12.34 24.47 -4.25
C GLY A 66 13.80 24.86 -4.48
N CYS A 67 14.75 24.21 -3.80
CA CYS A 67 16.18 24.46 -3.99
C CYS A 67 16.67 24.06 -5.39
N ILE A 68 16.21 22.92 -5.91
CA ILE A 68 16.59 22.42 -7.24
C ILE A 68 16.05 23.35 -8.35
N VAL A 69 14.80 23.77 -8.26
CA VAL A 69 14.19 24.69 -9.23
C VAL A 69 14.89 26.05 -9.19
N TRP A 70 15.22 26.55 -8.00
CA TRP A 70 16.00 27.78 -7.86
C TRP A 70 17.39 27.65 -8.51
N ALA A 71 18.10 26.55 -8.26
CA ALA A 71 19.41 26.31 -8.89
C ALA A 71 19.32 26.17 -10.41
N LEU A 72 18.25 25.55 -10.92
CA LEU A 72 17.98 25.47 -12.35
C LEU A 72 17.80 26.86 -12.98
N ASP A 73 17.06 27.75 -12.31
CA ASP A 73 16.85 29.12 -12.78
C ASP A 73 18.16 29.93 -12.80
N VAL A 74 18.99 29.80 -11.76
CA VAL A 74 20.32 30.41 -11.73
C VAL A 74 21.23 29.88 -12.84
N VAL A 75 21.25 28.56 -13.07
CA VAL A 75 22.03 27.94 -14.15
C VAL A 75 21.56 28.42 -15.53
N GLY A 76 20.25 28.69 -15.70
CA GLY A 76 19.69 29.20 -16.95
C GLY A 76 20.27 30.56 -17.36
N LEU A 77 20.62 31.42 -16.39
CA LEU A 77 21.22 32.73 -16.68
C LEU A 77 22.56 32.61 -17.42
N PHE A 78 23.32 31.53 -17.19
CA PHE A 78 24.60 31.27 -17.85
C PHE A 78 24.47 30.91 -19.33
N MET A 79 23.26 30.66 -19.84
CA MET A 79 23.03 30.44 -21.26
C MET A 79 23.25 31.70 -22.11
N TYR A 80 23.18 32.88 -21.48
CA TYR A 80 23.26 34.16 -22.14
C TYR A 80 24.63 34.79 -21.85
N GLY A 81 25.46 34.91 -22.88
CA GLY A 81 26.81 35.47 -22.76
C GLY A 81 26.83 36.89 -22.18
N GLU A 82 25.77 37.67 -22.38
CA GLU A 82 25.64 39.03 -21.83
C GLU A 82 25.38 39.06 -20.31
N LEU A 83 24.84 37.97 -19.75
CA LEU A 83 24.54 37.83 -18.31
C LEU A 83 25.65 37.10 -17.54
N PHE A 84 26.61 36.51 -18.24
CA PHE A 84 27.71 35.71 -17.66
C PHE A 84 28.57 36.48 -16.65
N HIS A 85 28.64 37.81 -16.77
CA HIS A 85 29.45 38.69 -15.91
C HIS A 85 28.67 39.36 -14.78
N VAL A 86 27.37 39.09 -14.65
CA VAL A 86 26.56 39.69 -13.58
C VAL A 86 26.86 38.95 -12.27
N ALA A 87 27.50 39.64 -11.32
CA ALA A 87 27.71 39.09 -9.99
C ALA A 87 26.35 38.88 -9.29
N LEU A 88 26.06 37.65 -8.87
CA LEU A 88 24.92 37.35 -8.01
C LEU A 88 25.13 38.04 -6.66
N GLU A 89 24.25 38.97 -6.32
CA GLU A 89 24.22 39.55 -4.98
C GLU A 89 23.64 38.54 -3.98
N LEU A 90 24.27 38.41 -2.80
CA LEU A 90 23.87 37.44 -1.79
C LEU A 90 22.43 37.65 -1.30
N VAL A 91 22.02 38.90 -1.05
CA VAL A 91 20.70 39.20 -0.48
C VAL A 91 19.56 38.87 -1.45
N PRO A 92 19.57 39.30 -2.73
CA PRO A 92 18.57 38.87 -3.71
C PRO A 92 18.61 37.37 -4.03
N ALA A 93 19.81 36.75 -4.05
CA ALA A 93 19.94 35.30 -4.25
C ALA A 93 19.30 34.50 -3.10
N LEU A 94 19.50 34.89 -1.84
CA LEU A 94 18.85 34.26 -0.70
C LEU A 94 17.34 34.54 -0.68
N GLY A 95 16.92 35.76 -1.00
CA GLY A 95 15.51 36.13 -1.07
C GLY A 95 14.74 35.30 -2.11
N SER A 96 15.30 35.15 -3.31
CA SER A 96 14.71 34.32 -4.37
C SER A 96 14.64 32.85 -4.00
N LEU A 97 15.68 32.30 -3.35
CA LEU A 97 15.67 30.92 -2.83
C LEU A 97 14.55 30.71 -1.81
N LEU A 98 14.39 31.62 -0.85
CA LEU A 98 13.33 31.55 0.16
C LEU A 98 11.93 31.59 -0.45
N VAL A 99 11.71 32.48 -1.43
CA VAL A 99 10.45 32.54 -2.18
C VAL A 99 10.19 31.23 -2.91
N MET A 100 11.20 30.68 -3.59
CA MET A 100 11.07 29.42 -4.33
C MET A 100 10.74 28.24 -3.40
N VAL A 101 11.45 28.12 -2.27
CA VAL A 101 11.20 27.08 -1.27
C VAL A 101 9.83 27.23 -0.63
N PHE A 102 9.41 28.45 -0.30
CA PHE A 102 8.10 28.70 0.28
C PHE A 102 6.97 28.34 -0.69
N SER A 103 7.06 28.79 -1.95
CA SER A 103 6.08 28.47 -2.98
C SER A 103 6.00 26.96 -3.25
N ALA A 104 7.14 26.27 -3.29
CA ALA A 104 7.17 24.82 -3.42
C ALA A 104 6.51 24.13 -2.21
N ARG A 105 6.79 24.57 -0.98
CA ARG A 105 6.18 24.02 0.24
C ARG A 105 4.66 24.14 0.29
N VAL A 106 4.12 25.26 -0.19
CA VAL A 106 2.67 25.48 -0.18
C VAL A 106 1.96 24.68 -1.28
N THR A 107 2.62 24.47 -2.43
CA THR A 107 1.95 23.96 -3.65
C THR A 107 2.20 22.48 -3.91
N ILE A 108 3.41 21.97 -3.68
CA ILE A 108 3.80 20.60 -4.02
C ILE A 108 2.94 19.54 -3.30
N PRO A 109 2.57 19.65 -2.00
CA PRO A 109 1.70 18.67 -1.36
C PRO A 109 0.33 18.53 -2.05
N THR A 110 -0.23 19.64 -2.53
CA THR A 110 -1.49 19.65 -3.28
C THR A 110 -1.30 19.05 -4.67
N LEU A 111 -0.21 19.41 -5.36
CA LEU A 111 0.13 18.89 -6.69
C LEU A 111 0.46 17.39 -6.67
N SER A 112 0.97 16.86 -5.56
CA SER A 112 1.34 15.44 -5.44
C SER A 112 0.21 14.54 -4.96
N THR A 113 -0.64 15.00 -4.03
CA THR A 113 -1.66 14.14 -3.40
C THR A 113 -3.09 14.37 -3.87
N SER A 114 -3.41 15.53 -4.46
CA SER A 114 -4.79 15.86 -4.80
C SER A 114 -5.32 15.01 -5.96
N THR A 115 -6.50 14.43 -5.78
CA THR A 115 -7.21 13.66 -6.81
C THR A 115 -8.14 14.53 -7.67
N SER A 116 -8.37 15.79 -7.29
CA SER A 116 -9.26 16.73 -8.00
C SER A 116 -8.47 17.69 -8.87
N VAL A 117 -8.78 17.71 -10.18
CA VAL A 117 -8.20 18.66 -11.16
C VAL A 117 -8.49 20.11 -10.76
N ARG A 118 -9.61 20.36 -10.08
CA ARG A 118 -10.00 21.70 -9.59
C ARG A 118 -9.01 22.27 -8.58
N ASN A 119 -8.30 21.41 -7.85
CA ASN A 119 -7.31 21.83 -6.87
C ASN A 119 -5.89 21.92 -7.47
N LEU A 120 -5.64 21.28 -8.62
CA LEU A 120 -4.33 21.30 -9.28
C LEU A 120 -4.05 22.66 -9.94
N LEU A 121 -5.03 23.21 -10.66
CA LEU A 121 -4.88 24.50 -11.34
C LEU A 121 -4.48 25.65 -10.41
N PRO A 122 -5.17 25.92 -9.27
CA PRO A 122 -4.77 27.00 -8.37
C PRO A 122 -3.39 26.77 -7.74
N ALA A 123 -3.05 25.51 -7.42
CA ALA A 123 -1.73 25.18 -6.89
C ALA A 123 -0.62 25.41 -7.93
N GLY A 124 -0.86 25.02 -9.19
CA GLY A 124 0.07 25.26 -10.31
C GLY A 124 0.27 26.75 -10.61
N LEU A 125 -0.80 27.54 -10.56
CA LEU A 125 -0.72 29.00 -10.71
C LEU A 125 0.07 29.65 -9.57
N LEU A 126 -0.17 29.24 -8.32
CA LEU A 126 0.57 29.77 -7.17
C LEU A 126 2.06 29.43 -7.26
N LEU A 127 2.42 28.24 -7.74
CA LEU A 127 3.82 27.87 -7.96
C LEU A 127 4.45 28.72 -9.07
N ALA A 128 3.71 28.97 -10.16
CA ALA A 128 4.16 29.82 -11.26
C ALA A 128 4.41 31.28 -10.83
N LEU A 129 3.51 31.84 -10.01
CA LEU A 129 3.68 33.17 -9.42
C LEU A 129 4.90 33.22 -8.49
N GLY A 130 5.11 32.17 -7.71
CA GLY A 130 6.29 32.01 -6.86
C GLY A 130 7.60 31.98 -7.65
N MET A 131 7.64 31.19 -8.73
CA MET A 131 8.79 31.14 -9.65
C MET A 131 9.07 32.50 -10.28
N MET A 132 8.02 33.20 -10.73
CA MET A 132 8.16 34.55 -11.28
C MET A 132 8.73 35.54 -10.26
N ALA A 133 8.22 35.54 -9.03
CA ALA A 133 8.70 36.41 -7.95
C ALA A 133 10.16 36.07 -7.55
N GLY A 134 10.51 34.78 -7.52
CA GLY A 134 11.89 34.33 -7.30
C GLY A 134 12.83 34.79 -8.41
N HIS A 135 12.45 34.59 -9.67
CA HIS A 135 13.21 35.04 -10.84
C HIS A 135 13.37 36.57 -10.85
N PHE A 136 12.32 37.33 -10.51
CA PHE A 136 12.38 38.78 -10.39
C PHE A 136 13.42 39.26 -9.37
N LEU A 137 13.51 38.58 -8.23
CA LEU A 137 14.52 38.89 -7.21
C LEU A 137 15.93 38.60 -7.71
N LEU A 138 16.15 37.48 -8.43
CA LEU A 138 17.42 37.19 -9.09
C LEU A 138 17.74 38.23 -10.17
N ALA A 139 16.73 38.66 -10.91
CA ALA A 139 16.85 39.58 -12.02
C ALA A 139 17.22 41.00 -11.63
N ARG A 140 17.11 41.33 -10.34
CA ARG A 140 17.27 42.71 -9.87
C ARG A 140 18.62 43.33 -10.22
N SER A 141 19.67 42.53 -10.33
CA SER A 141 21.03 42.98 -10.68
C SER A 141 21.25 43.23 -12.17
N TYR A 142 20.36 42.75 -13.06
CA TYR A 142 20.51 42.88 -14.52
C TYR A 142 19.34 43.55 -15.25
N VAL A 143 18.28 43.95 -14.55
CA VAL A 143 17.11 44.64 -15.14
C VAL A 143 17.37 46.13 -15.28
N ALA A 144 17.15 46.68 -16.48
CA ALA A 144 17.39 48.10 -16.77
C ALA A 144 16.34 49.02 -16.13
N HIS A 145 15.06 48.73 -16.39
CA HIS A 145 13.94 49.54 -15.91
C HIS A 145 12.79 48.61 -15.52
N PHE A 146 12.36 48.67 -14.26
CA PHE A 146 11.22 47.88 -13.77
C PHE A 146 9.85 48.42 -14.25
N SER A 147 9.84 49.61 -14.85
CA SER A 147 8.64 50.23 -15.43
C SER A 147 8.29 49.71 -16.82
N GLU A 148 9.25 49.10 -17.53
CA GLU A 148 9.07 48.57 -18.87
C GLU A 148 8.97 47.05 -18.80
N VAL A 149 7.73 46.56 -18.74
CA VAL A 149 7.46 45.13 -18.54
C VAL A 149 6.81 44.54 -19.78
N ASN A 150 7.34 43.40 -20.23
CA ASN A 150 6.73 42.64 -21.30
C ASN A 150 5.58 41.77 -20.76
N VAL A 151 4.36 42.32 -20.80
CA VAL A 151 3.15 41.66 -20.30
C VAL A 151 2.89 40.33 -21.02
N LEU A 152 3.21 40.24 -22.32
CA LEU A 152 3.08 39.00 -23.09
C LEU A 152 4.03 37.93 -22.58
N ALA A 153 5.30 38.28 -22.32
CA ALA A 153 6.29 37.36 -21.75
C ALA A 153 5.89 36.87 -20.35
N ILE A 154 5.34 37.75 -19.51
CA ILE A 154 4.82 37.38 -18.18
C ILE A 154 3.63 36.42 -18.30
N ALA A 155 2.66 36.73 -19.15
CA ALA A 155 1.49 35.87 -19.31
C ALA A 155 1.87 34.48 -19.83
N LEU A 156 2.76 34.42 -20.83
CA LEU A 156 3.24 33.17 -21.40
C LEU A 156 4.08 32.36 -20.41
N SER A 157 4.99 32.99 -19.66
CA SER A 157 5.80 32.29 -18.66
C SER A 157 4.94 31.71 -17.53
N ILE A 158 3.97 32.47 -17.00
CA ILE A 158 3.02 31.94 -15.99
C ILE A 158 2.23 30.75 -16.56
N ALA A 159 1.73 30.87 -17.79
CA ALA A 159 0.97 29.80 -18.45
C ALA A 159 1.82 28.55 -18.67
N THR A 160 3.07 28.70 -19.14
CA THR A 160 4.00 27.58 -19.35
C THR A 160 4.36 26.91 -18.03
N ALA A 161 4.70 27.67 -16.99
CA ALA A 161 5.04 27.14 -15.67
C ALA A 161 3.85 26.38 -15.04
N ALA A 162 2.66 26.98 -15.01
CA ALA A 162 1.47 26.33 -14.49
C ALA A 162 1.10 25.09 -15.32
N GLY A 163 1.28 25.16 -16.64
CA GLY A 163 1.06 24.06 -17.57
C GLY A 163 1.98 22.87 -17.29
N VAL A 164 3.28 23.10 -17.13
CA VAL A 164 4.26 22.04 -16.78
C VAL A 164 3.94 21.43 -15.41
N ALA A 165 3.64 22.26 -14.40
CA ALA A 165 3.29 21.78 -13.07
C ALA A 165 2.01 20.93 -13.08
N CYS A 166 0.95 21.37 -13.77
CA CYS A 166 -0.28 20.61 -13.89
C CYS A 166 -0.10 19.35 -14.73
N TYR A 167 0.64 19.42 -15.84
CA TYR A 167 0.90 18.28 -16.72
C TYR A 167 1.64 17.17 -15.97
N THR A 168 2.71 17.51 -15.26
CA THR A 168 3.49 16.55 -14.47
C THR A 168 2.65 15.95 -13.33
N ALA A 169 1.83 16.74 -12.64
CA ALA A 169 0.90 16.25 -11.62
C ALA A 169 -0.16 15.29 -12.18
N ILE A 170 -0.78 15.63 -13.32
CA ILE A 170 -1.79 14.79 -13.98
C ILE A 170 -1.17 13.48 -14.46
N ARG A 171 0.03 13.54 -15.08
CA ARG A 171 0.76 12.36 -15.52
C ARG A 171 1.17 11.47 -14.35
N HIS A 172 1.69 12.06 -13.28
CA HIS A 172 2.03 11.35 -12.05
C HIS A 172 0.81 10.60 -11.48
N ARG A 173 -0.35 11.27 -11.43
CA ARG A 173 -1.62 10.65 -11.04
C ARG A 173 -2.02 9.50 -11.97
N ALA A 174 -1.93 9.70 -13.29
CA ALA A 174 -2.26 8.66 -14.27
C ALA A 174 -1.35 7.44 -14.12
N GLY A 175 -0.06 7.65 -13.83
CA GLY A 175 0.90 6.59 -13.51
C GLY A 175 0.54 5.86 -12.22
N LYS A 176 0.24 6.59 -11.13
CA LYS A 176 -0.23 6.02 -9.86
C LYS A 176 -1.48 5.16 -10.05
N MET A 177 -2.46 5.62 -10.84
CA MET A 177 -3.68 4.85 -11.12
C MET A 177 -3.47 3.66 -12.07
N SER A 178 -2.52 3.75 -13.01
CA SER A 178 -2.28 2.69 -14.00
C SER A 178 -1.47 1.52 -13.46
N ALA A 179 -0.67 1.71 -12.40
CA ALA A 179 0.01 0.61 -11.72
C ALA A 179 -0.97 -0.46 -11.16
N LEU A 180 -2.25 -0.11 -11.02
CA LEU A 180 -3.32 -1.03 -10.62
C LEU A 180 -3.79 -1.99 -11.72
N THR A 181 -3.53 -1.71 -13.01
CA THR A 181 -4.17 -2.43 -14.13
C THR A 181 -3.22 -3.33 -14.92
N GLN A 182 -2.03 -3.66 -14.40
CA GLN A 182 -0.98 -4.50 -15.04
C GLN A 182 -0.53 -4.05 -16.45
N ARG A 183 -1.10 -2.98 -17.02
CA ARG A 183 -0.81 -2.45 -18.37
C ARG A 183 0.12 -1.25 -18.36
N TYR A 184 0.72 -0.91 -17.23
CA TYR A 184 1.51 0.31 -17.14
C TYR A 184 2.93 0.14 -17.69
N ALA A 185 3.31 1.06 -18.57
CA ALA A 185 4.71 1.32 -18.88
C ALA A 185 5.16 2.50 -18.01
N PRO A 186 6.27 2.39 -17.25
CA PRO A 186 6.82 3.50 -16.46
C PRO A 186 6.95 4.76 -17.32
N GLN A 187 6.79 5.92 -16.69
CA GLN A 187 6.85 7.20 -17.38
C GLN A 187 8.15 7.32 -18.16
N ASN A 188 8.02 7.36 -19.49
CA ASN A 188 9.16 7.29 -20.39
C ASN A 188 9.93 8.62 -20.35
N TRP A 189 11.24 8.56 -20.58
CA TRP A 189 12.10 9.74 -20.76
C TRP A 189 11.54 10.80 -21.74
N ARG A 190 10.62 10.40 -22.62
CA ARG A 190 9.83 11.31 -23.47
C ARG A 190 9.12 12.42 -22.69
N ASP A 191 8.42 12.12 -21.61
CA ASP A 191 7.68 13.14 -20.84
C ASP A 191 8.65 14.10 -20.12
N ASN A 192 9.80 13.57 -19.66
CA ASN A 192 10.86 14.38 -19.04
C ASN A 192 11.49 15.32 -20.06
N LEU A 193 11.76 14.83 -21.27
CA LEU A 193 12.30 15.63 -22.37
C LEU A 193 11.32 16.73 -22.82
N ILE A 194 10.03 16.43 -22.92
CA ILE A 194 9.00 17.43 -23.26
C ILE A 194 8.95 18.51 -22.18
N SER A 195 8.89 18.11 -20.90
CA SER A 195 8.84 19.04 -19.78
C SER A 195 10.11 19.88 -19.67
N GLY A 196 11.28 19.28 -19.88
CA GLY A 196 12.56 19.99 -19.93
C GLY A 196 12.62 21.00 -21.08
N GLY A 197 12.05 20.68 -22.25
CA GLY A 197 11.95 21.60 -23.37
C GLY A 197 11.03 22.78 -23.07
N ALA A 198 9.92 22.53 -22.37
CA ALA A 198 9.03 23.58 -21.89
C ALA A 198 9.71 24.49 -20.84
N ILE A 199 10.58 23.94 -19.98
CA ILE A 199 11.37 24.72 -19.02
C ILE A 199 12.41 25.61 -19.72
N LEU A 200 13.04 25.13 -20.80
CA LEU A 200 13.91 25.95 -21.64
C LEU A 200 13.16 27.17 -22.21
N VAL A 201 11.96 26.95 -22.77
CA VAL A 201 11.12 28.04 -23.29
C VAL A 201 10.67 28.97 -22.16
N LEU A 202 10.27 28.41 -21.01
CA LEU A 202 9.89 29.17 -19.82
C LEU A 202 11.02 30.11 -19.39
N HIS A 203 12.26 29.63 -19.30
CA HIS A 203 13.38 30.45 -18.86
C HIS A 203 13.68 31.58 -19.87
N TRP A 204 13.60 31.31 -21.18
CA TRP A 204 13.72 32.37 -22.19
C TRP A 204 12.62 33.44 -22.07
N LEU A 205 11.38 33.04 -21.75
CA LEU A 205 10.29 33.99 -21.49
C LEU A 205 10.53 34.80 -20.21
N LEU A 206 11.06 34.18 -19.15
CA LEU A 206 11.40 34.87 -17.89
C LEU A 206 12.43 35.97 -18.10
N VAL A 207 13.50 35.68 -18.85
CA VAL A 207 14.54 36.68 -19.19
C VAL A 207 13.97 37.82 -20.04
N ASN A 208 12.96 37.56 -20.86
CA ASN A 208 12.29 38.57 -21.68
C ASN A 208 11.19 39.37 -20.96
N CYS A 209 10.91 39.07 -19.68
CA CYS A 209 9.92 39.83 -18.92
C CYS A 209 10.35 41.28 -18.69
N PHE A 210 11.67 41.52 -18.66
CA PHE A 210 12.27 42.82 -18.40
C PHE A 210 13.42 43.10 -19.38
N PRO A 211 13.69 44.37 -19.73
CA PRO A 211 14.83 44.74 -20.55
C PRO A 211 16.14 44.56 -19.77
N LEU A 212 17.15 43.96 -20.42
CA LEU A 212 18.48 43.73 -19.84
C LEU A 212 19.30 45.03 -19.79
N GLN A 213 20.05 45.23 -18.70
CA GLN A 213 21.11 46.24 -18.63
C GLN A 213 22.30 45.82 -19.50
N LYS A 214 22.90 46.78 -20.22
CA LYS A 214 24.19 46.55 -20.87
C LYS A 214 25.28 46.37 -19.80
N PRO A 215 26.17 45.38 -19.93
CA PRO A 215 27.18 45.10 -18.91
C PRO A 215 28.10 46.31 -18.73
N THR A 216 28.09 46.88 -17.52
CA THR A 216 29.14 47.80 -17.07
C THR A 216 30.19 46.98 -16.32
N THR A 217 31.46 47.32 -16.55
CA THR A 217 32.63 46.60 -16.00
C THR A 217 32.49 46.39 -14.49
N SER A 218 32.21 45.16 -14.05
CA SER A 218 32.14 44.81 -12.64
C SER A 218 33.10 43.65 -12.31
N ASN A 219 33.55 43.67 -11.05
CA ASN A 219 34.68 42.91 -10.55
C ASN A 219 34.37 41.38 -10.48
N PRO A 220 35.11 40.51 -11.18
CA PRO A 220 34.73 39.12 -11.41
C PRO A 220 34.87 38.16 -10.21
N ASP A 221 35.47 38.58 -9.09
CA ASP A 221 36.02 37.62 -8.11
C ASP A 221 35.02 36.99 -7.13
N ASN A 222 33.86 37.61 -6.85
CA ASN A 222 32.92 37.10 -5.82
C ASN A 222 31.74 36.28 -6.36
N GLY A 223 31.35 36.47 -7.63
CA GLY A 223 30.14 35.83 -8.19
C GLY A 223 30.30 34.33 -8.45
N MET A 224 31.46 33.92 -8.96
CA MET A 224 31.77 32.51 -9.23
C MET A 224 31.96 31.70 -7.94
N ALA A 225 32.54 32.30 -6.90
CA ALA A 225 32.68 31.68 -5.59
C ALA A 225 31.31 31.46 -4.93
N LEU A 226 30.42 32.45 -4.99
CA LEU A 226 29.06 32.33 -4.46
C LEU A 226 28.23 31.28 -5.21
N LEU A 227 28.32 31.24 -6.55
CA LEU A 227 27.69 30.21 -7.36
C LEU A 227 28.18 28.81 -7.00
N ALA A 228 29.49 28.63 -6.85
CA ALA A 228 30.09 27.35 -6.45
C ALA A 228 29.59 26.91 -5.05
N VAL A 229 29.55 27.83 -4.09
CA VAL A 229 29.03 27.56 -2.74
C VAL A 229 27.55 27.17 -2.78
N LEU A 230 26.72 27.89 -3.53
CA LEU A 230 25.29 27.62 -3.63
C LEU A 230 24.99 26.30 -4.36
N LEU A 231 25.75 25.96 -5.40
CA LEU A 231 25.64 24.65 -6.08
C LEU A 231 26.08 23.50 -5.18
N VAL A 232 27.16 23.66 -4.40
CA VAL A 232 27.62 22.66 -3.43
C VAL A 232 26.60 22.45 -2.32
N ILE A 233 26.01 23.53 -1.77
CA ILE A 233 24.96 23.44 -0.75
C ILE A 233 23.71 22.74 -1.32
N THR A 234 23.29 23.10 -2.53
CA THR A 234 22.12 22.47 -3.18
C THR A 234 22.38 20.99 -3.45
N PHE A 235 23.59 20.63 -3.89
CA PHE A 235 24.01 19.25 -4.09
C PHE A 235 24.09 18.47 -2.77
N ALA A 236 24.65 19.06 -1.72
CA ALA A 236 24.75 18.44 -0.39
C ALA A 236 23.35 18.18 0.22
N LEU A 237 22.44 19.15 0.12
CA LEU A 237 21.04 18.99 0.53
C LEU A 237 20.33 17.90 -0.28
N ALA A 238 20.59 17.78 -1.59
CA ALA A 238 20.03 16.70 -2.39
C ALA A 238 20.56 15.32 -1.96
N VAL A 239 21.88 15.18 -1.76
CA VAL A 239 22.52 13.91 -1.36
C VAL A 239 22.06 13.45 0.02
N ASP A 240 22.01 14.35 1.01
CA ASP A 240 21.53 14.03 2.36
C ASP A 240 20.10 13.47 2.33
N GLN A 241 19.24 14.06 1.50
CA GLN A 241 17.84 13.64 1.40
C GLN A 241 17.69 12.32 0.64
N PHE A 242 18.52 12.05 -0.38
CA PHE A 242 18.60 10.72 -0.98
C PHE A 242 18.99 9.63 0.02
N ARG A 243 19.87 9.94 1.00
CA ARG A 243 20.24 8.99 2.06
C ARG A 243 19.11 8.78 3.06
N ASN A 244 18.41 9.85 3.46
CA ASN A 244 17.25 9.77 4.36
C ASN A 244 16.10 8.97 3.74
N ILE A 245 15.82 9.17 2.45
CA ILE A 245 14.88 8.37 1.67
C ILE A 245 15.23 6.86 1.74
N ARG A 246 16.50 6.51 1.55
CA ARG A 246 16.95 5.10 1.62
C ARG A 246 16.81 4.50 3.02
N SER A 247 17.04 5.29 4.06
CA SER A 247 16.85 4.85 5.45
C SER A 247 15.37 4.63 5.78
N ASP A 248 14.48 5.48 5.30
CA ASP A 248 13.03 5.35 5.51
C ASP A 248 12.47 4.10 4.81
N GLN A 249 13.00 3.74 3.63
CA GLN A 249 12.65 2.50 2.93
C GLN A 249 12.95 1.25 3.77
N VAL A 250 14.12 1.21 4.42
CA VAL A 250 14.51 0.09 5.29
C VAL A 250 13.58 0.00 6.50
N ARG A 251 13.25 1.14 7.13
CA ARG A 251 12.33 1.18 8.27
C ARG A 251 10.92 0.73 7.89
N GLN A 252 10.41 1.19 6.75
CA GLN A 252 9.09 0.78 6.25
C GLN A 252 9.07 -0.72 5.90
N GLN A 253 10.13 -1.26 5.31
CA GLN A 253 10.25 -2.69 5.03
C GLN A 253 10.26 -3.52 6.32
N LEU A 254 10.98 -3.07 7.35
CA LEU A 254 11.00 -3.75 8.66
C LEU A 254 9.65 -3.71 9.37
N GLN A 255 8.94 -2.58 9.30
CA GLN A 255 7.56 -2.48 9.82
C GLN A 255 6.62 -3.43 9.05
N ARG A 256 6.70 -3.47 7.71
CA ARG A 256 5.92 -4.40 6.89
C ARG A 256 6.20 -5.85 7.25
N LEU A 257 7.47 -6.21 7.44
CA LEU A 257 7.85 -7.56 7.83
C LEU A 257 7.24 -7.92 9.19
N GLY A 258 7.31 -7.00 10.16
CA GLY A 258 6.68 -7.16 11.48
C GLY A 258 5.16 -7.30 11.41
N LEU A 259 4.48 -6.54 10.54
CA LEU A 259 3.02 -6.56 10.38
C LEU A 259 2.53 -7.78 9.58
N SER A 260 3.28 -8.20 8.54
CA SER A 260 3.00 -9.45 7.81
C SER A 260 3.16 -10.71 8.65
N LEU A 261 3.88 -10.62 9.78
CA LEU A 261 3.96 -11.69 10.77
C LEU A 261 2.75 -11.70 11.73
N MET A 262 1.96 -10.61 11.78
CA MET A 262 0.75 -10.52 12.60
C MET A 262 -0.52 -10.99 11.85
N ARG A 263 -0.54 -10.90 10.51
CA ARG A 263 -1.49 -11.59 9.62
C ARG A 263 -0.73 -12.13 8.41
N VAL A 264 -0.70 -13.46 8.25
CA VAL A 264 0.14 -14.16 7.28
C VAL A 264 -0.17 -13.69 5.85
N ALA A 265 0.73 -12.89 5.28
CA ALA A 265 0.90 -12.81 3.84
C ALA A 265 2.22 -13.53 3.50
N PRO A 266 2.28 -14.39 2.47
CA PRO A 266 3.54 -15.00 2.07
C PRO A 266 4.56 -13.92 1.73
N ALA A 267 5.70 -13.96 2.41
CA ALA A 267 6.86 -13.10 2.20
C ALA A 267 7.48 -13.38 0.83
N HIS A 268 6.86 -12.86 -0.22
CA HIS A 268 7.51 -12.65 -1.50
C HIS A 268 7.71 -11.16 -1.66
N GLN A 269 8.95 -10.75 -1.94
CA GLN A 269 9.31 -9.38 -2.32
C GLN A 269 8.41 -8.97 -3.49
N LYS A 270 7.32 -8.27 -3.19
CA LYS A 270 6.41 -7.77 -4.22
C LYS A 270 6.99 -6.47 -4.80
N PRO A 271 6.91 -6.27 -6.13
CA PRO A 271 7.49 -5.12 -6.82
C PRO A 271 6.90 -3.77 -6.35
N PRO A 272 7.50 -2.63 -6.70
CA PRO A 272 7.03 -1.28 -6.32
C PRO A 272 5.56 -0.97 -6.65
N GLU A 273 4.95 -1.72 -7.58
CA GLU A 273 3.51 -1.69 -7.88
C GLU A 273 2.62 -2.01 -6.66
N HIS A 274 3.14 -2.79 -5.70
CA HIS A 274 2.45 -3.12 -4.46
C HIS A 274 2.28 -1.91 -3.54
N ASP A 275 3.26 -1.01 -3.50
CA ASP A 275 3.22 0.20 -2.65
C ASP A 275 2.23 1.23 -3.21
N VAL A 276 2.11 1.28 -4.54
CA VAL A 276 1.09 2.08 -5.22
C VAL A 276 -0.31 1.57 -4.86
N HIS A 277 -0.51 0.25 -4.94
CA HIS A 277 -1.79 -0.39 -4.61
C HIS A 277 -2.18 -0.16 -3.14
N LEU A 278 -1.25 -0.36 -2.20
CA LEU A 278 -1.46 -0.09 -0.78
C LEU A 278 -1.75 1.40 -0.50
N SER A 279 -1.02 2.32 -1.16
CA SER A 279 -1.29 3.76 -1.04
C SER A 279 -2.69 4.14 -1.54
N LEU A 280 -3.19 3.49 -2.58
CA LEU A 280 -4.53 3.78 -3.10
C LEU A 280 -5.61 3.25 -2.17
N ILE A 281 -5.45 2.03 -1.65
CA ILE A 281 -6.34 1.54 -0.58
C ILE A 281 -6.31 2.52 0.60
N ALA A 282 -5.13 2.99 1.01
CA ALA A 282 -4.97 3.96 2.09
C ALA A 282 -5.71 5.28 1.83
N ASP A 283 -5.65 5.79 0.59
CA ASP A 283 -6.34 7.02 0.18
C ASP A 283 -7.88 6.87 0.20
N HIS A 284 -8.37 5.67 -0.07
CA HIS A 284 -9.80 5.35 -0.11
C HIS A 284 -10.32 4.70 1.18
N LEU A 285 -9.47 4.45 2.17
CA LEU A 285 -9.81 3.73 3.39
C LEU A 285 -11.05 4.31 4.12
N PRO A 286 -11.23 5.64 4.26
CA PRO A 286 -12.42 6.19 4.90
C PRO A 286 -13.73 5.78 4.23
N ARG A 287 -13.71 5.61 2.89
CA ARG A 287 -14.85 5.11 2.13
C ARG A 287 -14.99 3.60 2.26
N LEU A 288 -13.90 2.84 2.31
CA LEU A 288 -13.95 1.38 2.42
C LEU A 288 -14.38 0.89 3.82
N LEU A 289 -14.16 1.68 4.87
CA LEU A 289 -14.55 1.38 6.26
C LEU A 289 -16.04 1.62 6.54
N ASN A 290 -16.90 0.99 5.74
CA ASN A 290 -18.34 0.98 5.97
C ASN A 290 -18.93 -0.41 5.65
N ARG A 291 -20.10 -0.73 6.22
CA ARG A 291 -20.72 -2.05 6.10
C ARG A 291 -21.02 -2.49 4.66
N GLY A 292 -21.38 -1.56 3.77
CA GLY A 292 -21.75 -1.84 2.39
C GLY A 292 -20.56 -2.13 1.46
N SER A 293 -19.37 -1.68 1.82
CA SER A 293 -18.14 -1.94 1.05
C SER A 293 -17.44 -3.25 1.44
N LEU A 294 -17.80 -3.82 2.60
CA LEU A 294 -17.19 -5.03 3.17
C LEU A 294 -18.13 -6.23 2.99
N THR A 295 -18.24 -6.75 1.77
CA THR A 295 -19.08 -7.93 1.51
C THR A 295 -18.38 -9.20 1.99
N LEU A 296 -19.16 -10.18 2.43
CA LEU A 296 -18.63 -11.46 2.90
C LEU A 296 -19.06 -12.57 1.96
N HIS A 297 -18.13 -13.46 1.66
CA HIS A 297 -18.44 -14.77 1.12
C HIS A 297 -18.19 -15.82 2.20
N PHE A 298 -18.90 -16.93 2.15
CA PHE A 298 -18.91 -17.94 3.18
C PHE A 298 -18.49 -19.27 2.61
N GLN A 299 -17.45 -19.86 3.17
CA GLN A 299 -16.97 -21.18 2.76
C GLN A 299 -17.42 -22.24 3.78
N PRO A 300 -18.02 -23.36 3.35
CA PRO A 300 -18.47 -24.37 4.27
C PRO A 300 -17.30 -25.16 4.86
N ILE A 301 -17.38 -25.37 6.18
CA ILE A 301 -16.60 -26.33 6.96
C ILE A 301 -17.58 -27.44 7.32
N VAL A 302 -17.36 -28.63 6.80
CA VAL A 302 -18.29 -29.76 6.96
C VAL A 302 -17.76 -30.74 7.99
N ASN A 303 -18.64 -31.23 8.86
CA ASN A 303 -18.35 -32.39 9.67
C ASN A 303 -18.86 -33.64 8.95
N LEU A 304 -18.00 -34.63 8.73
CA LEU A 304 -18.35 -35.85 7.99
C LEU A 304 -19.03 -36.91 8.87
N HIS A 305 -19.02 -36.71 10.19
CA HIS A 305 -19.64 -37.58 11.18
C HIS A 305 -20.89 -36.98 11.83
N ALA A 306 -21.15 -35.69 11.59
CA ALA A 306 -22.28 -34.95 12.15
C ALA A 306 -22.98 -34.12 11.07
N PRO A 307 -24.30 -33.92 11.15
CA PRO A 307 -25.04 -33.14 10.15
C PRO A 307 -24.75 -31.63 10.19
N GLN A 308 -23.87 -31.18 11.08
CA GLN A 308 -23.58 -29.77 11.31
C GLN A 308 -22.61 -29.25 10.26
N VAL A 309 -22.91 -28.07 9.71
CA VAL A 309 -22.03 -27.32 8.82
C VAL A 309 -21.71 -25.99 9.47
N HIS A 310 -20.45 -25.60 9.44
CA HIS A 310 -19.98 -24.29 9.85
C HIS A 310 -19.56 -23.50 8.60
N TYR A 311 -19.43 -22.18 8.72
CA TYR A 311 -19.16 -21.31 7.58
C TYR A 311 -18.10 -20.28 7.92
N GLU A 312 -16.96 -20.35 7.26
CA GLU A 312 -15.93 -19.32 7.40
C GLU A 312 -16.30 -18.08 6.57
N ALA A 313 -16.37 -16.94 7.24
CA ALA A 313 -16.63 -15.65 6.64
C ALA A 313 -15.34 -15.04 6.07
N LEU A 314 -15.28 -14.96 4.75
CA LEU A 314 -14.14 -14.48 3.98
C LEU A 314 -14.49 -13.14 3.32
N LEU A 315 -13.71 -12.10 3.67
CA LEU A 315 -13.92 -10.75 3.15
C LEU A 315 -13.75 -10.71 1.62
N ARG A 316 -14.67 -10.00 0.97
CA ARG A 316 -14.59 -9.60 -0.43
C ARG A 316 -14.75 -8.08 -0.49
N LEU A 317 -13.78 -7.42 -1.09
CA LEU A 317 -13.77 -5.97 -1.24
C LEU A 317 -13.98 -5.62 -2.70
N ASN A 318 -14.88 -4.68 -2.94
CA ASN A 318 -15.07 -4.11 -4.25
C ASN A 318 -15.06 -2.59 -4.13
N ASP A 319 -14.14 -1.94 -4.84
CA ASP A 319 -14.12 -0.49 -4.94
C ASP A 319 -14.75 -0.06 -6.28
N PRO A 320 -15.70 0.89 -6.31
CA PRO A 320 -16.34 1.33 -7.55
C PRO A 320 -15.37 1.86 -8.62
N LEU A 321 -14.18 2.32 -8.23
CA LEU A 321 -13.17 2.87 -9.15
C LEU A 321 -12.10 1.84 -9.52
N GLN A 322 -11.79 0.87 -8.65
CA GLN A 322 -10.66 -0.06 -8.81
C GLN A 322 -11.10 -1.50 -9.08
N GLY A 323 -12.38 -1.82 -8.91
CA GLY A 323 -12.89 -3.19 -8.95
C GLY A 323 -12.48 -3.98 -7.69
N PRO A 324 -12.30 -5.31 -7.80
CA PRO A 324 -12.03 -6.16 -6.65
C PRO A 324 -10.66 -5.84 -6.04
N LEU A 325 -10.64 -5.62 -4.73
CA LEU A 325 -9.41 -5.37 -3.97
C LEU A 325 -8.99 -6.62 -3.19
N SER A 326 -7.67 -6.82 -3.05
CA SER A 326 -7.10 -7.89 -2.22
C SER A 326 -7.43 -7.65 -0.73
N PRO A 327 -8.09 -8.61 -0.04
CA PRO A 327 -8.34 -8.53 1.40
C PRO A 327 -7.06 -8.38 2.22
N ASP A 328 -6.00 -9.14 1.91
CA ASP A 328 -4.71 -9.06 2.62
C ASP A 328 -4.10 -7.66 2.55
N ALA A 329 -4.09 -7.06 1.35
CA ALA A 329 -3.58 -5.72 1.15
C ALA A 329 -4.41 -4.67 1.93
N PHE A 330 -5.73 -4.87 1.98
CA PHE A 330 -6.61 -3.99 2.73
C PHE A 330 -6.45 -4.10 4.24
N PHE A 331 -6.34 -5.32 4.77
CA PHE A 331 -6.09 -5.54 6.18
C PHE A 331 -4.74 -4.98 6.61
N LEU A 332 -3.69 -5.13 5.80
CA LEU A 332 -2.39 -4.50 6.05
C LEU A 332 -2.49 -2.97 6.11
N VAL A 333 -3.25 -2.34 5.21
CA VAL A 333 -3.49 -0.89 5.25
C VAL A 333 -4.28 -0.48 6.49
N CYS A 334 -5.29 -1.26 6.88
CA CYS A 334 -6.03 -1.00 8.12
C CYS A 334 -5.09 -1.04 9.32
N GLU A 335 -4.18 -2.01 9.38
CA GLU A 335 -3.22 -2.16 10.46
C GLU A 335 -2.23 -0.99 10.53
N LEU A 336 -1.66 -0.63 9.39
CA LEU A 336 -0.76 0.52 9.26
C LEU A 336 -1.41 1.86 9.66
N GLN A 337 -2.74 1.97 9.54
CA GLN A 337 -3.50 3.16 9.91
C GLN A 337 -4.21 3.05 11.28
N GLY A 338 -3.96 1.99 12.05
CA GLY A 338 -4.59 1.79 13.36
C GLY A 338 -6.12 1.62 13.26
N LYS A 339 -6.61 1.03 12.16
CA LYS A 339 -8.03 0.77 11.87
C LYS A 339 -8.44 -0.69 12.03
N THR A 340 -7.56 -1.54 12.54
CA THR A 340 -7.79 -3.00 12.67
C THR A 340 -9.05 -3.34 13.47
N SER A 341 -9.23 -2.80 14.68
CA SER A 341 -10.44 -3.07 15.46
C SER A 341 -11.71 -2.56 14.78
N GLN A 342 -11.64 -1.38 14.13
CA GLN A 342 -12.77 -0.83 13.39
C GLN A 342 -13.21 -1.76 12.26
N VAL A 343 -12.27 -2.29 11.47
CA VAL A 343 -12.61 -3.21 10.37
C VAL A 343 -13.10 -4.56 10.88
N ASP A 344 -12.46 -5.12 11.92
CA ASP A 344 -12.85 -6.41 12.51
C ASP A 344 -14.30 -6.34 13.05
N ARG A 345 -14.67 -5.25 13.74
CA ARG A 345 -16.04 -5.04 14.25
C ARG A 345 -17.07 -4.90 13.12
N LEU A 346 -16.70 -4.32 11.98
CA LEU A 346 -17.59 -4.23 10.81
C LEU A 346 -17.78 -5.60 10.15
N VAL A 347 -16.70 -6.36 9.96
CA VAL A 347 -16.72 -7.73 9.43
C VAL A 347 -17.56 -8.63 10.33
N LEU A 348 -17.35 -8.59 11.65
CA LEU A 348 -18.14 -9.32 12.63
C LEU A 348 -19.63 -8.93 12.57
N ALA A 349 -19.94 -7.63 12.47
CA ALA A 349 -21.33 -7.20 12.34
C ALA A 349 -22.01 -7.76 11.07
N ASN A 350 -21.30 -7.79 9.93
CA ASN A 350 -21.81 -8.36 8.68
C ASN A 350 -21.98 -9.89 8.78
N ALA A 351 -21.04 -10.59 9.42
CA ALA A 351 -21.11 -12.03 9.64
C ALA A 351 -22.29 -12.41 10.56
N LEU A 352 -22.52 -11.63 11.62
CA LEU A 352 -23.65 -11.85 12.54
C LEU A 352 -25.01 -11.57 11.89
N ASP A 353 -25.11 -10.59 11.00
CA ASP A 353 -26.35 -10.35 10.23
C ASP A 353 -26.65 -11.51 9.26
N ALA A 354 -25.62 -12.11 8.66
CA ALA A 354 -25.79 -13.31 7.84
C ALA A 354 -26.26 -14.50 8.70
N ALA A 355 -25.63 -14.72 9.86
CA ALA A 355 -26.01 -15.77 10.80
C ALA A 355 -27.48 -15.63 11.27
N GLU A 356 -27.91 -14.42 11.60
CA GLU A 356 -29.30 -14.13 12.00
C GLU A 356 -30.30 -14.46 10.88
N SER A 357 -29.99 -14.03 9.65
CA SER A 357 -30.79 -14.35 8.47
C SER A 357 -30.91 -15.86 8.22
N TRP A 358 -29.82 -16.60 8.41
CA TRP A 358 -29.82 -18.06 8.23
C TRP A 358 -30.54 -18.79 9.35
N ALA A 359 -30.41 -18.33 10.60
CA ALA A 359 -31.14 -18.87 11.73
C ALA A 359 -32.67 -18.77 11.51
N ALA A 360 -33.15 -17.65 10.95
CA ALA A 360 -34.54 -17.47 10.55
C ALA A 360 -35.00 -18.43 9.42
N GLN A 361 -34.06 -18.98 8.66
CA GLN A 361 -34.30 -19.96 7.59
C GLN A 361 -34.13 -21.42 8.04
N GLY A 362 -34.02 -21.66 9.35
CA GLY A 362 -33.91 -22.99 9.95
C GLY A 362 -32.47 -23.50 10.13
N MET A 363 -31.46 -22.68 9.87
CA MET A 363 -30.04 -23.04 10.04
C MET A 363 -29.51 -22.71 11.44
N GLN A 364 -30.31 -22.95 12.48
CA GLN A 364 -30.02 -22.53 13.86
C GLN A 364 -28.79 -23.21 14.50
N HIS A 365 -28.34 -24.33 13.93
CA HIS A 365 -27.18 -25.09 14.40
C HIS A 365 -25.90 -24.81 13.60
N SER A 366 -25.98 -23.94 12.59
CA SER A 366 -24.82 -23.53 11.81
C SER A 366 -24.01 -22.50 12.57
N LYS A 367 -22.68 -22.63 12.54
CA LYS A 367 -21.75 -21.66 13.10
C LYS A 367 -21.16 -20.80 12.00
N VAL A 368 -20.80 -19.57 12.34
CA VAL A 368 -20.01 -18.68 11.48
C VAL A 368 -18.65 -18.47 12.12
N CYS A 369 -17.60 -18.73 11.36
CA CYS A 369 -16.22 -18.51 11.77
C CYS A 369 -15.71 -17.18 11.19
N VAL A 370 -15.06 -16.35 12.00
CA VAL A 370 -14.60 -15.02 11.58
C VAL A 370 -13.17 -14.78 12.03
N ASN A 371 -12.31 -14.46 11.07
CA ASN A 371 -10.94 -14.03 11.30
C ASN A 371 -10.88 -12.69 12.06
N VAL A 372 -10.01 -12.62 13.09
CA VAL A 372 -9.88 -11.44 13.96
C VAL A 372 -8.42 -11.22 14.37
N ALA A 373 -8.01 -9.96 14.50
CA ALA A 373 -6.66 -9.65 14.99
C ALA A 373 -6.58 -9.64 16.52
N PRO A 374 -5.41 -9.94 17.10
CA PRO A 374 -5.19 -9.85 18.55
C PRO A 374 -5.51 -8.48 19.14
N VAL A 375 -5.14 -7.40 18.43
CA VAL A 375 -5.35 -6.03 18.90
C VAL A 375 -6.83 -5.76 19.19
N THR A 376 -7.73 -6.36 18.41
CA THR A 376 -9.18 -6.24 18.59
C THR A 376 -9.65 -7.02 19.81
N LEU A 377 -9.17 -8.25 20.00
CA LEU A 377 -9.53 -9.11 21.14
C LEU A 377 -9.07 -8.54 22.47
N LEU A 378 -7.92 -7.87 22.47
CA LEU A 378 -7.33 -7.26 23.66
C LEU A 378 -7.97 -5.92 24.03
N GLU A 379 -8.91 -5.39 23.23
CA GLU A 379 -9.63 -4.19 23.61
C GLU A 379 -10.55 -4.45 24.81
N PRO A 380 -10.47 -3.64 25.88
CA PRO A 380 -11.22 -3.89 27.11
C PRO A 380 -12.74 -4.01 26.94
N ASP A 381 -13.31 -3.36 25.93
CA ASP A 381 -14.76 -3.37 25.67
C ASP A 381 -15.19 -4.45 24.65
N PHE A 382 -14.27 -5.19 24.04
CA PHE A 382 -14.59 -6.07 22.91
C PHE A 382 -15.58 -7.18 23.29
N ALA A 383 -15.31 -7.92 24.37
CA ALA A 383 -16.20 -8.99 24.82
C ALA A 383 -17.60 -8.46 25.15
N GLN A 384 -17.68 -7.33 25.88
CA GLN A 384 -18.96 -6.67 26.20
C GLN A 384 -19.71 -6.24 24.92
N TRP A 385 -19.00 -5.63 23.98
CA TRP A 385 -19.56 -5.23 22.69
C TRP A 385 -20.11 -6.42 21.92
N LEU A 386 -19.34 -7.51 21.85
CA LEU A 386 -19.73 -8.72 21.13
C LEU A 386 -20.94 -9.40 21.76
N GLY A 387 -20.95 -9.54 23.09
CA GLY A 387 -22.08 -10.06 23.85
C GLY A 387 -23.37 -9.28 23.57
N ALA A 388 -23.29 -7.95 23.59
CA ALA A 388 -24.43 -7.09 23.24
C ALA A 388 -24.91 -7.27 21.79
N LYS A 389 -24.00 -7.56 20.84
CA LYS A 389 -24.33 -7.81 19.43
C LYS A 389 -25.01 -9.16 19.23
N LEU A 390 -24.56 -10.21 19.92
CA LEU A 390 -25.19 -11.53 19.89
C LEU A 390 -26.59 -11.47 20.52
N GLN A 391 -26.70 -10.86 21.71
CA GLN A 391 -27.96 -10.74 22.44
C GLN A 391 -29.03 -9.98 21.65
N ARG A 392 -28.67 -8.85 21.02
CA ARG A 392 -29.62 -8.04 20.22
C ARG A 392 -30.23 -8.79 19.04
N ARG A 393 -29.52 -9.79 18.50
CA ARG A 393 -29.98 -10.62 17.36
C ARG A 393 -30.65 -11.92 17.79
N GLY A 394 -30.71 -12.19 19.10
CA GLY A 394 -31.23 -13.46 19.61
C GLY A 394 -30.45 -14.69 19.11
N LEU A 395 -29.18 -14.52 18.75
CA LEU A 395 -28.36 -15.63 18.24
C LEU A 395 -28.02 -16.58 19.39
N PRO A 396 -28.15 -17.91 19.19
CA PRO A 396 -27.72 -18.89 20.18
C PRO A 396 -26.26 -18.72 20.57
N TRP A 397 -25.96 -19.06 21.82
CA TRP A 397 -24.58 -19.24 22.27
C TRP A 397 -23.91 -20.31 21.41
N GLY A 398 -22.68 -20.07 20.94
CA GLY A 398 -21.97 -20.98 20.04
C GLY A 398 -22.19 -20.76 18.55
N THR A 399 -23.06 -19.81 18.12
CA THR A 399 -23.22 -19.46 16.69
C THR A 399 -21.96 -18.82 16.09
N LEU A 400 -21.11 -18.19 16.90
CA LEU A 400 -19.89 -17.53 16.43
C LEU A 400 -18.65 -18.28 16.92
N GLN A 401 -17.71 -18.49 16.01
CA GLN A 401 -16.34 -18.88 16.29
C GLN A 401 -15.40 -17.79 15.76
N LEU A 402 -14.37 -17.46 16.52
CA LEU A 402 -13.33 -16.52 16.10
C LEU A 402 -12.08 -17.29 15.70
N GLU A 403 -11.40 -16.84 14.66
CA GLU A 403 -10.18 -17.45 14.14
C GLU A 403 -9.03 -16.45 14.27
N MET A 404 -7.89 -16.93 14.75
CA MET A 404 -6.70 -16.10 14.97
C MET A 404 -5.45 -16.92 14.69
N THR A 405 -4.50 -16.32 13.98
CA THR A 405 -3.27 -17.00 13.56
C THR A 405 -2.40 -17.40 14.75
N GLU A 406 -1.70 -18.52 14.61
CA GLU A 406 -0.81 -19.09 15.64
C GLU A 406 0.14 -18.08 16.30
N HIS A 407 0.94 -17.36 15.50
CA HIS A 407 1.91 -16.38 16.02
C HIS A 407 1.24 -15.28 16.85
N ALA A 408 0.05 -14.89 16.42
CA ALA A 408 -0.69 -13.78 17.00
C ALA A 408 -1.28 -14.17 18.37
N ILE A 409 -1.72 -15.42 18.54
CA ILE A 409 -2.16 -15.95 19.84
C ILE A 409 -0.97 -16.01 20.83
N ILE A 410 0.15 -16.61 20.40
CA ILE A 410 1.29 -16.89 21.26
C ILE A 410 1.99 -15.60 21.73
N ALA A 411 2.14 -14.60 20.85
CA ALA A 411 2.84 -13.35 21.15
C ALA A 411 2.17 -12.52 22.27
N CYS A 412 0.87 -12.73 22.54
CA CYS A 412 0.09 -11.91 23.46
C CYS A 412 0.02 -12.45 24.89
N GLY A 413 0.54 -13.66 25.14
CA GLY A 413 0.72 -14.23 26.48
C GLY A 413 -0.54 -14.25 27.36
N ALA A 414 -0.38 -13.90 28.64
CA ALA A 414 -1.44 -14.01 29.66
C ALA A 414 -2.66 -13.12 29.40
N HIS A 415 -2.49 -11.95 28.77
CA HIS A 415 -3.61 -11.07 28.43
C HIS A 415 -4.54 -11.72 27.41
N MET A 416 -3.98 -12.48 26.46
CA MET A 416 -4.78 -13.21 25.48
C MET A 416 -5.58 -14.34 26.12
N VAL A 417 -4.98 -15.07 27.07
CA VAL A 417 -5.68 -16.12 27.83
C VAL A 417 -6.92 -15.55 28.52
N GLN A 418 -6.81 -14.37 29.15
CA GLN A 418 -7.97 -13.71 29.77
C GLN A 418 -9.04 -13.33 28.73
N ALA A 419 -8.64 -12.70 27.63
CA ALA A 419 -9.58 -12.30 26.58
C ALA A 419 -10.34 -13.49 25.97
N ILE A 420 -9.67 -14.62 25.74
CA ILE A 420 -10.31 -15.84 25.24
C ILE A 420 -11.25 -16.43 26.30
N ASN A 421 -10.90 -16.41 27.58
CA ASN A 421 -11.80 -16.84 28.65
C ASN A 421 -13.07 -15.97 28.73
N ASP A 422 -12.93 -14.65 28.58
CA ASP A 422 -14.08 -13.73 28.57
C ASP A 422 -15.03 -14.05 27.39
N LEU A 423 -14.47 -14.38 26.22
CA LEU A 423 -15.25 -14.83 25.06
C LEU A 423 -15.91 -16.20 25.28
N ARG A 424 -15.21 -17.13 25.94
CA ARG A 424 -15.75 -18.44 26.29
C ARG A 424 -16.95 -18.33 27.23
N MET A 425 -16.95 -17.37 28.16
CA MET A 425 -18.11 -17.07 29.01
C MET A 425 -19.33 -16.58 28.22
N LEU A 426 -19.09 -15.99 27.04
CA LEU A 426 -20.10 -15.62 26.05
C LEU A 426 -20.39 -16.76 25.06
N GLY A 427 -19.96 -18.00 25.32
CA GLY A 427 -20.15 -19.12 24.42
C GLY A 427 -19.50 -18.95 23.04
N VAL A 428 -18.51 -18.05 22.90
CA VAL A 428 -17.75 -17.84 21.65
C VAL A 428 -16.44 -18.60 21.75
N GLY A 429 -16.24 -19.55 20.84
CA GLY A 429 -15.00 -20.32 20.75
C GLY A 429 -13.93 -19.57 19.96
N VAL A 430 -12.66 -19.81 20.28
CA VAL A 430 -11.51 -19.28 19.53
C VAL A 430 -10.73 -20.45 18.93
N PHE A 431 -10.51 -20.42 17.62
CA PHE A 431 -9.71 -21.38 16.88
C PHE A 431 -8.36 -20.77 16.54
N MET A 432 -7.32 -21.57 16.70
CA MET A 432 -5.99 -21.24 16.22
C MET A 432 -5.90 -21.58 14.73
N ASP A 433 -5.69 -20.56 13.91
CA ASP A 433 -5.57 -20.67 12.47
C ASP A 433 -4.12 -20.85 12.03
N ASP A 434 -3.92 -21.42 10.82
CA ASP A 434 -2.61 -21.71 10.22
C ASP A 434 -1.66 -22.57 11.09
N PHE A 435 -2.21 -23.49 11.90
CA PHE A 435 -1.40 -24.30 12.81
C PHE A 435 -0.32 -25.07 12.06
N GLY A 436 0.94 -24.86 12.42
CA GLY A 436 2.11 -25.55 11.86
C GLY A 436 2.74 -24.88 10.63
N ALA A 437 2.28 -23.69 10.24
CA ALA A 437 2.97 -22.84 9.27
C ALA A 437 4.18 -22.07 9.90
N GLY A 438 4.28 -22.06 11.23
CA GLY A 438 5.26 -21.30 12.02
C GLY A 438 6.07 -22.11 13.04
N TYR A 439 6.74 -21.40 13.95
CA TYR A 439 7.46 -22.01 15.08
C TYR A 439 6.52 -22.22 16.27
N SER A 440 5.75 -23.31 16.25
CA SER A 440 4.86 -23.64 17.37
C SER A 440 5.66 -24.11 18.58
N SER A 441 5.57 -23.39 19.70
CA SER A 441 5.92 -23.96 21.00
C SER A 441 4.74 -24.81 21.47
N LEU A 442 4.77 -26.12 21.21
CA LEU A 442 3.74 -27.07 21.67
C LEU A 442 3.44 -26.96 23.17
N GLY A 443 4.39 -26.47 23.97
CA GLY A 443 4.19 -26.19 25.39
C GLY A 443 3.16 -25.10 25.66
N VAL A 444 3.12 -24.02 24.85
CA VAL A 444 2.17 -22.91 25.02
C VAL A 444 0.76 -23.34 24.64
N LEU A 445 0.62 -24.25 23.67
CA LEU A 445 -0.69 -24.74 23.21
C LEU A 445 -1.52 -25.36 24.35
N ALA A 446 -0.87 -26.03 25.30
CA ALA A 446 -1.54 -26.68 26.43
C ALA A 446 -2.17 -25.69 27.41
N ASP A 447 -1.68 -24.46 27.49
CA ASP A 447 -2.16 -23.42 28.41
C ASP A 447 -3.21 -22.49 27.77
N LEU A 448 -3.43 -22.61 26.45
CA LEU A 448 -4.36 -21.74 25.73
C LEU A 448 -5.80 -22.27 25.82
N PRO A 449 -6.78 -21.45 26.26
CA PRO A 449 -8.18 -21.85 26.36
C PRO A 449 -8.92 -21.83 25.01
N ILE A 450 -8.25 -22.27 23.94
CA ILE A 450 -8.81 -22.35 22.59
C ILE A 450 -9.76 -23.56 22.44
N SER A 451 -10.65 -23.49 21.46
CA SER A 451 -11.63 -24.54 21.16
C SER A 451 -11.13 -25.54 20.11
N GLY A 452 -10.15 -25.15 19.29
CA GLY A 452 -9.64 -26.00 18.23
C GLY A 452 -8.50 -25.38 17.45
N ILE A 453 -7.97 -26.17 16.52
CA ILE A 453 -6.90 -25.80 15.60
C ILE A 453 -7.35 -26.05 14.15
N LYS A 454 -6.97 -25.14 13.24
CA LYS A 454 -7.12 -25.32 11.80
C LYS A 454 -5.75 -25.66 11.22
N CYS A 455 -5.64 -26.82 10.59
CA CYS A 455 -4.43 -27.29 9.92
C CYS A 455 -4.43 -26.78 8.49
N ASP A 456 -3.43 -25.97 8.15
CA ASP A 456 -3.28 -25.38 6.82
C ASP A 456 -3.17 -26.45 5.72
N ARG A 457 -3.50 -26.05 4.49
CA ARG A 457 -3.44 -26.89 3.29
C ARG A 457 -2.08 -27.60 3.10
N LEU A 458 -0.98 -27.03 3.59
CA LEU A 458 0.33 -27.66 3.56
C LEU A 458 0.35 -29.04 4.24
N PHE A 459 -0.55 -29.33 5.17
CA PHE A 459 -0.69 -30.66 5.79
C PHE A 459 -1.35 -31.70 4.88
N VAL A 460 -2.22 -31.29 3.95
CA VAL A 460 -2.98 -32.24 3.12
C VAL A 460 -2.48 -32.38 1.70
N ARG A 461 -1.76 -31.39 1.18
CA ARG A 461 -1.25 -31.44 -0.19
C ARG A 461 -0.38 -32.68 -0.39
N GLN A 462 -0.76 -33.53 -1.34
CA GLN A 462 -0.08 -34.81 -1.67
C GLN A 462 0.00 -35.80 -0.48
N LEU A 463 -0.90 -35.71 0.50
CA LEU A 463 -0.88 -36.50 1.73
C LEU A 463 -0.79 -38.02 1.49
N GLN A 464 -1.46 -38.55 0.45
CA GLN A 464 -1.40 -39.98 0.12
C GLN A 464 0.00 -40.50 -0.20
N GLN A 465 0.85 -39.67 -0.80
CA GLN A 465 2.17 -40.07 -1.31
C GLN A 465 3.29 -39.75 -0.30
N ASP A 466 2.96 -39.13 0.83
CA ASP A 466 3.91 -38.65 1.82
C ASP A 466 3.62 -39.29 3.21
N PRO A 467 4.20 -40.49 3.49
CA PRO A 467 4.03 -41.17 4.77
C PRO A 467 4.49 -40.33 5.97
N ARG A 468 5.46 -39.42 5.77
CA ARG A 468 5.92 -38.53 6.85
C ARG A 468 4.85 -37.52 7.20
N ARG A 469 4.18 -36.95 6.20
CA ARG A 469 3.07 -36.01 6.40
C ARG A 469 1.85 -36.68 7.01
N GLN A 470 1.52 -37.92 6.60
CA GLN A 470 0.49 -38.72 7.27
C GLN A 470 0.83 -38.98 8.73
N SER A 471 2.08 -39.34 9.03
CA SER A 471 2.55 -39.51 10.40
C SER A 471 2.42 -38.21 11.20
N LEU A 472 2.88 -37.08 10.65
CA LEU A 472 2.78 -35.77 11.29
C LEU A 472 1.33 -35.43 11.64
N LEU A 473 0.41 -35.53 10.66
CA LEU A 473 -1.00 -35.21 10.87
C LEU A 473 -1.65 -36.15 11.91
N ARG A 474 -1.32 -37.45 11.92
CA ARG A 474 -1.75 -38.38 13.00
C ARG A 474 -1.30 -37.94 14.39
N HIS A 475 -0.06 -37.46 14.53
CA HIS A 475 0.43 -36.96 15.81
C HIS A 475 -0.27 -35.68 16.24
N VAL A 476 -0.54 -34.76 15.29
CA VAL A 476 -1.31 -33.54 15.54
C VAL A 476 -2.72 -33.88 16.02
N VAL A 477 -3.41 -34.82 15.37
CA VAL A 477 -4.76 -35.26 15.79
C VAL A 477 -4.74 -35.90 17.16
N ARG A 478 -3.73 -36.72 17.46
CA ARG A 478 -3.59 -37.32 18.79
C ARG A 478 -3.38 -36.26 19.87
N LEU A 479 -2.47 -35.30 19.62
CA LEU A 479 -2.22 -34.18 20.52
C LEU A 479 -3.50 -33.37 20.75
N ALA A 480 -4.20 -32.99 19.69
CA ALA A 480 -5.44 -32.24 19.78
C ALA A 480 -6.50 -32.99 20.59
N ARG A 481 -6.63 -34.30 20.40
CA ARG A 481 -7.52 -35.15 21.20
C ARG A 481 -7.15 -35.14 22.69
N ASP A 482 -5.86 -35.30 23.00
CA ASP A 482 -5.37 -35.29 24.38
C ASP A 482 -5.61 -33.93 25.06
N LEU A 483 -5.60 -32.84 24.29
CA LEU A 483 -5.92 -31.47 24.72
C LEU A 483 -7.41 -31.09 24.58
N GLN A 484 -8.28 -32.01 24.15
CA GLN A 484 -9.71 -31.78 23.91
C GLN A 484 -10.00 -30.65 22.90
N LEU A 485 -9.15 -30.51 21.88
CA LEU A 485 -9.26 -29.53 20.81
C LEU A 485 -9.94 -30.13 19.58
N GLU A 486 -10.84 -29.37 18.97
CA GLU A 486 -11.35 -29.69 17.64
C GLU A 486 -10.24 -29.50 16.58
N VAL A 487 -10.18 -30.39 15.59
CA VAL A 487 -9.25 -30.26 14.45
C VAL A 487 -10.06 -30.03 13.20
N VAL A 488 -9.78 -28.94 12.49
CA VAL A 488 -10.28 -28.65 11.15
C VAL A 488 -9.10 -28.77 10.18
N VAL A 489 -9.32 -29.39 9.03
CA VAL A 489 -8.32 -29.45 7.97
C VAL A 489 -8.77 -28.63 6.77
N GLU A 490 -7.88 -27.77 6.30
CA GLU A 490 -8.17 -26.85 5.21
C GLU A 490 -7.57 -27.29 3.87
N GLY A 491 -8.15 -26.75 2.80
CA GLY A 491 -7.60 -26.88 1.45
C GLY A 491 -7.72 -28.28 0.85
N VAL A 492 -8.70 -29.07 1.27
CA VAL A 492 -9.03 -30.36 0.63
C VAL A 492 -9.69 -30.09 -0.72
N GLU A 493 -9.06 -30.55 -1.81
CA GLU A 493 -9.55 -30.32 -3.17
C GLU A 493 -9.93 -31.61 -3.90
N THR A 494 -9.42 -32.74 -3.45
CA THR A 494 -9.63 -34.04 -4.10
C THR A 494 -10.26 -35.07 -3.18
N GLU A 495 -10.98 -36.03 -3.76
CA GLU A 495 -11.53 -37.17 -3.03
C GLU A 495 -10.42 -37.99 -2.35
N GLN A 496 -9.27 -38.09 -3.00
CA GLN A 496 -8.07 -38.73 -2.46
C GLN A 496 -7.60 -38.08 -1.15
N GLU A 497 -7.47 -36.75 -1.13
CA GLU A 497 -7.10 -36.00 0.07
C GLU A 497 -8.15 -36.17 1.17
N LEU A 498 -9.44 -36.10 0.82
CA LEU A 498 -10.55 -36.30 1.75
C LEU A 498 -10.50 -37.68 2.43
N GLN A 499 -10.29 -38.74 1.65
CA GLN A 499 -10.20 -40.10 2.16
C GLN A 499 -9.02 -40.27 3.13
N SER A 500 -7.86 -39.69 2.82
CA SER A 500 -6.70 -39.74 3.73
C SER A 500 -6.93 -38.98 5.03
N VAL A 501 -7.62 -37.84 4.98
CA VAL A 501 -7.98 -37.05 6.17
C VAL A 501 -8.95 -37.84 7.07
N LEU A 502 -9.92 -38.53 6.45
CA LEU A 502 -10.86 -39.42 7.15
C LEU A 502 -10.18 -40.63 7.80
N GLU A 503 -9.26 -41.30 7.10
CA GLU A 503 -8.50 -42.44 7.64
C GLU A 503 -7.64 -42.07 8.86
N ILE A 504 -7.21 -40.80 8.93
CA ILE A 504 -6.49 -40.25 10.08
C ILE A 504 -7.42 -39.92 11.26
N GLY A 505 -8.73 -39.88 11.02
CA GLY A 505 -9.77 -39.66 12.04
C GLY A 505 -10.18 -38.20 12.20
N ILE A 506 -10.03 -37.38 11.16
CA ILE A 506 -10.43 -35.97 11.17
C ILE A 506 -11.80 -35.84 10.50
N GLY A 507 -12.77 -35.35 11.27
CA GLY A 507 -14.15 -35.20 10.80
C GLY A 507 -14.48 -33.83 10.22
N ASN A 508 -13.83 -32.75 10.68
CA ASN A 508 -14.10 -31.39 10.21
C ASN A 508 -13.17 -31.03 9.06
N VAL A 509 -13.73 -30.71 7.89
CA VAL A 509 -12.96 -30.48 6.66
C VAL A 509 -13.49 -29.26 5.93
N GLN A 510 -12.57 -28.47 5.38
CA GLN A 510 -12.84 -27.33 4.53
C GLN A 510 -12.02 -27.42 3.25
N GLY A 511 -12.63 -27.04 2.12
CA GLY A 511 -11.89 -26.94 0.86
C GLY A 511 -12.78 -26.90 -0.38
N TYR A 512 -12.14 -26.75 -1.53
CA TYR A 512 -12.83 -26.62 -2.81
C TYR A 512 -13.51 -27.90 -3.28
N PHE A 513 -13.17 -29.05 -2.67
CA PHE A 513 -13.92 -30.28 -2.88
C PHE A 513 -15.42 -30.10 -2.57
N PHE A 514 -15.75 -29.36 -1.51
CA PHE A 514 -17.15 -29.11 -1.11
C PHE A 514 -17.73 -27.87 -1.79
N SER A 515 -17.06 -26.73 -1.63
CA SER A 515 -17.46 -25.48 -2.27
C SER A 515 -16.38 -24.42 -2.16
N LYS A 516 -16.40 -23.48 -3.12
CA LYS A 516 -15.73 -22.19 -2.96
C LYS A 516 -16.56 -21.28 -2.04
N ALA A 517 -15.94 -20.23 -1.53
CA ALA A 517 -16.63 -19.22 -0.75
C ALA A 517 -17.77 -18.57 -1.57
N MET A 518 -18.99 -18.60 -1.05
CA MET A 518 -20.21 -18.19 -1.75
C MET A 518 -20.90 -17.00 -1.06
N PRO A 519 -21.65 -16.16 -1.79
CA PRO A 519 -22.36 -15.05 -1.17
C PRO A 519 -23.43 -15.55 -0.18
N PRO A 520 -23.82 -14.74 0.83
CA PRO A 520 -24.68 -15.18 1.93
C PRO A 520 -26.07 -15.68 1.49
N GLU A 521 -26.56 -15.21 0.35
CA GLU A 521 -27.86 -15.59 -0.21
C GLU A 521 -27.82 -17.01 -0.81
N ALA A 522 -26.65 -17.50 -1.23
CA ALA A 522 -26.48 -18.83 -1.79
C ALA A 522 -26.31 -19.92 -0.71
N VAL A 523 -25.92 -19.52 0.51
CA VAL A 523 -25.64 -20.44 1.62
C VAL A 523 -26.84 -21.32 2.00
N PRO A 524 -28.07 -20.80 2.17
CA PRO A 524 -29.23 -21.64 2.53
C PRO A 524 -29.57 -22.70 1.48
N GLN A 525 -29.42 -22.38 0.19
CA GLN A 525 -29.65 -23.32 -0.90
C GLN A 525 -28.59 -24.44 -0.88
N TRP A 526 -27.31 -24.07 -0.75
CA TRP A 526 -26.23 -25.03 -0.65
C TRP A 526 -26.39 -25.94 0.58
N HIS A 527 -26.74 -25.36 1.75
CA HIS A 527 -26.93 -26.09 3.00
C HIS A 527 -28.02 -27.16 2.89
N LYS A 528 -29.15 -26.84 2.24
CA LYS A 528 -30.25 -27.79 2.02
C LYS A 528 -29.88 -28.92 1.05
N ALA A 529 -29.06 -28.63 0.05
CA ALA A 529 -28.61 -29.59 -0.96
C ALA A 529 -27.53 -30.54 -0.42
N TYR A 530 -26.71 -30.08 0.54
CA TYR A 530 -25.67 -30.90 1.14
C TYR A 530 -26.27 -32.09 1.91
N ARG A 531 -25.74 -33.30 1.65
CA ARG A 531 -26.15 -34.56 2.26
C ARG A 531 -24.90 -35.32 2.74
N PRO A 532 -24.62 -35.33 4.06
CA PRO A 532 -23.43 -35.98 4.61
C PRO A 532 -23.33 -37.48 4.28
N ALA A 533 -24.47 -38.17 4.24
CA ALA A 533 -24.53 -39.63 4.13
C ALA A 533 -24.23 -40.21 2.74
N GLU A 534 -24.16 -39.39 1.68
CA GLU A 534 -23.88 -39.85 0.31
C GLU A 534 -22.38 -39.83 -0.03
N ILE A 535 -21.55 -39.20 0.80
CA ILE A 535 -20.09 -39.27 0.70
C ILE A 535 -19.67 -40.63 1.26
N THR A 536 -19.83 -41.64 0.41
CA THR A 536 -19.68 -43.04 0.77
C THR A 536 -18.22 -43.28 1.16
N VAL A 537 -17.98 -43.62 2.42
CA VAL A 537 -16.74 -44.29 2.84
C VAL A 537 -16.65 -45.57 2.00
N LEU A 538 -15.81 -45.57 0.97
CA LEU A 538 -15.43 -46.81 0.31
C LEU A 538 -14.86 -47.74 1.39
N PRO A 539 -15.26 -49.02 1.42
CA PRO A 539 -14.70 -49.95 2.39
C PRO A 539 -13.18 -49.93 2.27
N PRO A 540 -12.43 -50.05 3.39
CA PRO A 540 -10.98 -50.04 3.36
C PRO A 540 -10.51 -51.06 2.33
N HIS A 541 -9.63 -50.61 1.41
CA HIS A 541 -9.07 -51.47 0.38
C HIS A 541 -8.49 -52.73 1.06
N PRO A 542 -8.85 -53.96 0.64
CA PRO A 542 -8.31 -55.18 1.22
C PRO A 542 -6.85 -55.34 0.78
N ALA A 543 -5.96 -54.62 1.44
CA ALA A 543 -4.51 -54.74 1.30
C ALA A 543 -3.83 -54.46 2.65
N THR A 544 -4.40 -55.00 3.74
CA THR A 544 -3.70 -55.24 5.01
C THR A 544 -4.05 -56.62 5.54
N ALA A 545 -3.85 -57.65 4.70
CA ALA A 545 -3.53 -58.96 5.24
C ALA A 545 -2.09 -58.87 5.79
N ALA A 546 -1.99 -58.91 7.12
CA ALA A 546 -0.82 -59.19 7.95
C ALA A 546 0.56 -59.17 7.27
N SER A 547 1.42 -58.23 7.71
CA SER A 547 2.84 -58.49 7.83
C SER A 547 3.25 -58.33 9.29
N PRO A 548 3.75 -59.38 9.96
CA PRO A 548 4.20 -59.28 11.33
C PRO A 548 5.53 -58.53 11.34
N PHE A 549 5.53 -57.30 11.85
CA PHE A 549 6.78 -56.59 12.09
C PHE A 549 7.47 -57.19 13.32
N LEU A 550 8.56 -57.92 13.04
CA LEU A 550 9.78 -58.09 13.82
C LEU A 550 9.62 -58.36 15.34
N ALA A 551 9.77 -59.64 15.69
CA ALA A 551 10.16 -60.09 17.00
C ALA A 551 11.47 -59.44 17.47
N ALA A 552 11.53 -59.09 18.75
CA ALA A 552 12.74 -58.66 19.44
C ALA A 552 13.84 -59.75 19.39
N PRO A 553 15.12 -59.40 19.23
CA PRO A 553 16.19 -60.39 19.31
C PRO A 553 16.37 -60.86 20.76
N ALA A 554 16.43 -62.17 20.94
CA ALA A 554 16.75 -62.83 22.22
C ALA A 554 18.20 -62.51 22.67
N PRO A 555 18.48 -62.51 23.99
CA PRO A 555 19.82 -62.23 24.50
C PRO A 555 20.77 -63.40 24.19
N MET A 556 22.00 -63.08 23.78
CA MET A 556 23.05 -64.09 23.60
C MET A 556 23.50 -64.68 24.94
N PRO A 557 23.69 -66.01 25.04
CA PRO A 557 24.41 -66.61 26.15
C PRO A 557 25.93 -66.64 25.86
N LEU A 558 26.68 -66.05 26.79
CA LEU A 558 28.13 -66.06 27.05
C LEU A 558 29.12 -65.98 25.87
#